data_AF-A0AAX6NEL1-F1
#
_entry.id   AF-A0AAX6NEL1-F1
#
_cell.length_a   1.000
_cell.length_b   1.000
_cell.length_c   1.000
_cell.angle_alpha   90.00
_cell.angle_beta   90.00
_cell.angle_gamma   90.00
#
_symmetry.space_group_name_H-M   'P 1'
#
loop_
_entity.id
_entity.type
_entity.pdbx_description
1 polymer ?
#
loop_
_entity_poly.entity_id
_entity_poly.type
_entity_poly.pdbx_seq_one_letter_code
_entity_poly.pdbx_strand_id
1 'polypeptide(L)'
;MKYVLYGTGLAILGIIATLILWGNFDRAYLMTGSIGLVCIACSALVSGSFANGDKLRANFASDTPETRDFRFKTSINTLLLSLPCFAVAVILYFVTL
;
A
#
# COMPACT_ATOMS: atom_id res chain seq x y z
N MET A 1 14.82 0.98 -1.81
CA MET A 1 14.40 2.14 -0.99
C MET A 1 13.58 3.20 -1.75
N LYS A 2 13.67 3.33 -3.09
CA LYS A 2 12.88 4.28 -3.87
C LYS A 2 11.35 4.24 -3.64
N TYR A 3 10.76 3.06 -3.43
CA TYR A 3 9.32 2.93 -3.17
C TYR A 3 8.90 3.47 -1.80
N VAL A 4 9.77 3.41 -0.80
CA VAL A 4 9.52 4.07 0.49
C VAL A 4 9.48 5.58 0.29
N LEU A 5 10.39 6.14 -0.52
CA LEU A 5 10.39 7.57 -0.87
C LEU A 5 9.10 7.97 -1.61
N TYR A 6 8.68 7.18 -2.60
CA TYR A 6 7.39 7.42 -3.28
C TYR A 6 6.21 7.36 -2.32
N GLY A 7 6.24 6.43 -1.36
CA GLY A 7 5.18 6.28 -0.36
C GLY A 7 5.15 7.46 0.60
N THR A 8 6.31 8.01 0.99
CA THR A 8 6.36 9.25 1.77
C THR A 8 5.78 10.43 0.98
N GLY A 9 6.11 10.55 -0.32
CA GLY A 9 5.50 11.56 -1.19
C GLY A 9 3.99 11.41 -1.29
N LEU A 10 3.49 10.18 -1.44
CA LEU A 10 2.07 9.88 -1.50
C LEU A 10 1.35 10.21 -0.19
N ALA A 11 1.98 9.96 0.96
CA ALA A 11 1.46 10.35 2.27
C ALA A 11 1.33 11.88 2.40
N ILE A 12 2.37 12.63 1.99
CA ILE A 12 2.34 14.10 1.97
C ILE A 12 1.22 14.61 1.06
N LEU A 13 1.07 14.04 -0.13
CA LEU A 13 -0.03 14.39 -1.04
C LEU A 13 -1.39 14.14 -0.41
N GLY A 14 -1.58 13.05 0.34
CA GLY A 14 -2.82 12.76 1.07
C GLY A 14 -3.13 13.82 2.13
N ILE A 15 -2.11 14.30 2.86
CA ILE A 15 -2.25 15.39 3.84
C ILE A 15 -2.64 16.69 3.14
N ILE A 16 -1.92 17.07 2.08
CA ILE A 16 -2.20 18.28 1.30
C ILE A 16 -3.61 18.23 0.72
N ALA A 17 -4.02 17.09 0.16
CA ALA A 17 -5.37 16.91 -0.37
C ALA A 17 -6.45 17.06 0.71
N THR A 18 -6.20 16.56 1.94
CA THR A 18 -7.11 16.77 3.07
C THR A 18 -7.24 18.26 3.40
N LEU A 19 -6.13 18.99 3.46
CA LEU A 19 -6.14 20.43 3.72
C LEU A 19 -6.91 21.22 2.66
N ILE A 20 -6.76 20.86 1.39
CA ILE A 20 -7.49 21.52 0.29
C ILE A 20 -8.99 21.25 0.37
N LEU A 21 -9.39 20.01 0.70
CA LEU A 21 -10.79 19.60 0.69
C LEU A 21 -11.56 19.99 1.96
N TRP A 22 -10.92 19.95 3.13
CA TRP A 22 -11.57 20.16 4.42
C TRP A 22 -11.03 21.35 5.22
N GLY A 23 -9.87 21.91 4.86
CA GLY A 23 -9.28 23.07 5.55
C GLY A 23 -8.67 22.78 6.92
N ASN A 24 -8.76 21.55 7.43
CA ASN A 24 -8.23 21.12 8.72
C ASN A 24 -7.54 19.74 8.64
N PHE A 25 -6.82 19.37 9.71
CA PHE A 25 -6.08 18.11 9.79
C PHE A 25 -6.87 16.95 10.41
N ASP A 26 -8.06 17.21 10.96
CA ASP A 26 -8.86 16.24 11.72
C ASP A 26 -9.18 14.96 10.95
N ARG A 27 -9.19 15.02 9.62
CA ARG A 27 -9.48 13.87 8.75
C ARG A 27 -8.27 13.36 7.96
N ALA A 28 -7.09 13.91 8.21
CA ALA A 28 -5.89 13.56 7.45
C ALA A 28 -5.48 12.10 7.68
N TYR A 29 -5.70 11.57 8.88
CA TYR A 29 -5.44 10.16 9.20
C TYR A 29 -6.34 9.21 8.39
N LEU A 30 -7.63 9.56 8.17
CA LEU A 30 -8.55 8.75 7.36
C LEU A 30 -8.14 8.74 5.89
N MET A 31 -7.78 9.91 5.35
CA MET A 31 -7.44 10.04 3.94
C MET A 31 -6.10 9.37 3.63
N THR A 32 -5.07 9.61 4.44
CA THR A 32 -3.76 8.93 4.29
C THR A 32 -3.83 7.44 4.60
N GLY A 33 -4.61 7.05 5.61
CA GLY A 33 -4.82 5.66 6.01
C GLY A 33 -5.53 4.84 4.95
N SER A 34 -6.57 5.40 4.32
CA SER A 34 -7.29 4.72 3.23
C SER A 34 -6.40 4.49 2.00
N ILE A 35 -5.58 5.47 1.61
CA ILE A 35 -4.57 5.30 0.55
C ILE A 35 -3.60 4.17 0.90
N GLY A 36 -3.06 4.17 2.12
CA GLY A 36 -2.15 3.12 2.60
C GLY A 36 -2.81 1.75 2.55
N LEU A 37 -4.06 1.63 3.00
CA LEU A 37 -4.81 0.38 3.03
C LEU A 37 -5.10 -0.15 1.62
N VAL A 38 -5.46 0.72 0.67
CA VAL A 38 -5.63 0.33 -0.74
C VAL A 38 -4.33 -0.21 -1.32
N CYS A 39 -3.19 0.42 -1.04
CA CYS A 39 -1.90 -0.08 -1.50
C CYS A 39 -1.53 -1.46 -0.88
N ILE A 40 -1.84 -1.68 0.40
CA ILE A 40 -1.67 -3.00 1.04
C ILE A 40 -2.57 -4.04 0.36
N ALA A 41 -3.83 -3.71 0.13
CA ALA A 41 -4.78 -4.61 -0.53
C ALA A 41 -4.31 -4.98 -1.94
N CYS A 42 -3.85 -4.00 -2.73
CA CYS A 42 -3.27 -4.24 -4.05
C CYS A 42 -2.04 -5.14 -3.99
N SER A 43 -1.14 -4.93 -3.03
CA SER A 43 0.03 -5.79 -2.82
C SER A 43 -0.39 -7.25 -2.57
N ALA A 44 -1.32 -7.45 -1.64
CA ALA A 44 -1.84 -8.77 -1.31
C ALA A 44 -2.50 -9.47 -2.52
N LEU A 45 -3.31 -8.75 -3.31
CA LEU A 45 -3.90 -9.28 -4.54
C LEU A 45 -2.84 -9.72 -5.55
N VAL A 46 -1.83 -8.89 -5.82
CA VAL A 46 -0.75 -9.20 -6.78
C VAL A 46 0.08 -10.40 -6.32
N SER A 47 0.34 -10.50 -5.01
CA SER A 47 1.04 -11.64 -4.40
C SER A 47 0.33 -12.97 -4.62
N GLY A 48 -1.00 -12.93 -4.79
CA GLY A 48 -1.84 -14.13 -4.82
C GLY A 48 -2.12 -14.71 -3.42
N SER A 49 -1.90 -13.94 -2.35
CA SER A 49 -2.17 -14.38 -0.97
C SER A 49 -3.63 -14.76 -0.71
N PHE A 50 -4.56 -14.22 -1.51
CA PHE A 50 -5.99 -14.56 -1.48
C PHE A 50 -6.37 -15.73 -2.42
N ALA A 51 -5.43 -16.30 -3.17
CA ALA A 51 -5.72 -17.44 -4.04
C ALA A 51 -5.87 -18.73 -3.20
N ASN A 52 -6.76 -19.63 -3.64
CA ASN A 52 -6.92 -20.93 -2.99
C ASN A 52 -5.67 -21.80 -3.18
N GLY A 53 -5.36 -22.68 -2.23
CA GLY A 53 -4.15 -23.52 -2.25
C GLY A 53 -3.98 -24.34 -3.54
N ASP A 54 -5.06 -24.90 -4.06
CA ASP A 54 -5.05 -25.65 -5.32
C ASP A 54 -4.73 -24.76 -6.53
N LYS A 55 -5.27 -23.53 -6.54
CA LYS A 55 -4.98 -22.53 -7.59
C LYS A 55 -3.54 -22.04 -7.50
N LEU A 56 -3.00 -21.91 -6.29
CA LEU A 56 -1.60 -21.57 -6.06
C LEU A 56 -0.67 -22.65 -6.58
N ARG A 57 -0.97 -23.93 -6.33
CA ARG A 57 -0.19 -25.06 -6.85
C ARG A 57 -0.27 -25.19 -8.37
N ALA A 58 -1.46 -25.02 -8.93
CA ALA A 58 -1.66 -25.02 -10.39
C ALA A 58 -0.89 -23.87 -11.06
N ASN A 59 -1.03 -22.65 -10.54
CA ASN A 59 -0.28 -21.48 -11.02
C ASN A 59 1.22 -21.68 -10.86
N PHE A 60 1.70 -22.28 -9.76
CA PHE A 60 3.13 -22.52 -9.58
C PHE A 60 3.70 -23.54 -10.58
N ALA A 61 2.88 -24.52 -11.01
CA ALA A 61 3.27 -25.50 -12.01
C ALA A 61 3.31 -24.95 -13.45
N SER A 62 2.53 -23.89 -13.74
CA SER A 62 2.46 -23.25 -15.05
C SER A 62 3.19 -21.90 -15.16
N ASP A 63 3.48 -21.21 -14.05
CA ASP A 63 4.22 -19.94 -14.04
C ASP A 63 5.68 -20.16 -14.40
N THR A 64 6.21 -19.25 -15.21
CA THR A 64 7.64 -19.16 -15.48
C THR A 64 8.36 -18.52 -14.28
N PRO A 65 9.66 -18.79 -14.06
CA PRO A 65 10.42 -18.12 -13.02
C PRO A 65 10.40 -16.59 -13.15
N GLU A 66 10.30 -16.08 -14.37
CA GLU A 66 10.30 -14.65 -14.69
C GLU A 66 8.98 -13.97 -14.29
N THR A 67 7.84 -14.60 -14.57
CA THR A 67 6.52 -14.11 -14.13
C THR A 67 6.37 -14.16 -12.60
N ARG A 68 6.91 -15.20 -11.96
CA ARG A 68 6.95 -15.30 -10.49
C ARG A 68 7.79 -14.20 -9.86
N ASP A 69 8.99 -13.91 -10.40
CA ASP A 69 9.83 -12.82 -9.92
C ASP A 69 9.14 -11.46 -10.08
N PHE A 70 8.51 -11.23 -11.24
CA PHE A 70 7.75 -10.01 -11.50
C PHE A 70 6.62 -9.79 -10.49
N ARG A 71 5.82 -10.84 -10.20
CA ARG A 71 4.72 -10.78 -9.22
C ARG A 71 5.25 -10.51 -7.82
N PHE A 72 6.29 -11.23 -7.40
CA PHE A 72 6.90 -11.05 -6.08
C PHE A 72 7.47 -9.64 -5.91
N LYS A 73 8.23 -9.17 -6.89
CA LYS A 73 8.84 -7.84 -6.87
C LYS A 73 7.78 -6.73 -6.88
N THR A 74 6.74 -6.87 -7.69
CA THR A 74 5.62 -5.90 -7.73
C THR A 74 4.86 -5.87 -6.42
N SER A 75 4.59 -7.04 -5.83
CA SER A 75 3.96 -7.17 -4.50
C SER A 75 4.79 -6.48 -3.42
N ILE A 76 6.09 -6.79 -3.32
CA ILE A 76 6.97 -6.18 -2.31
C ILE A 76 7.09 -4.67 -2.52
N ASN A 77 7.22 -4.21 -3.76
CA ASN A 77 7.33 -2.78 -4.05
C ASN A 77 6.06 -2.01 -3.67
N THR A 78 4.88 -2.57 -3.93
CA THR A 78 3.59 -1.97 -3.54
C THR A 78 3.38 -1.99 -2.02
N LEU A 79 3.86 -3.01 -1.32
CA LEU A 79 3.87 -3.05 0.15
C LEU A 79 4.82 -2.01 0.75
N LEU A 80 6.01 -1.85 0.18
CA LEU A 80 6.97 -0.84 0.61
C LEU A 80 6.46 0.59 0.37
N LEU A 81 5.62 0.78 -0.65
CA LEU A 81 4.92 2.04 -0.90
C LEU A 81 3.88 2.35 0.19
N SER A 82 3.14 1.34 0.66
CA SER A 82 2.07 1.53 1.64
C SER A 82 2.58 1.79 3.06
N LEU A 83 3.73 1.24 3.43
CA LEU A 83 4.31 1.38 4.78
C LEU A 83 4.40 2.83 5.27
N PRO A 84 5.02 3.78 4.54
CA PRO A 84 5.06 5.18 4.98
C PRO A 84 3.68 5.83 5.03
N CYS A 85 2.76 5.54 4.10
CA CYS A 85 1.39 6.06 4.16
C CYS A 85 0.66 5.58 5.43
N PHE A 86 0.78 4.29 5.72
CA PHE A 86 0.15 3.69 6.89
C PHE A 86 0.78 4.18 8.20
N ALA A 87 2.12 4.29 8.25
CA ALA A 87 2.83 4.83 9.40
C ALA A 87 2.42 6.29 9.69
N VAL A 88 2.36 7.13 8.65
CA VAL A 88 1.90 8.52 8.78
C VAL A 88 0.45 8.58 9.25
N ALA A 89 -0.42 7.73 8.72
CA ALA A 89 -1.82 7.67 9.17
C ALA A 89 -1.95 7.32 10.66
N VAL A 90 -1.17 6.35 11.13
CA VAL A 90 -1.13 5.97 12.56
C VAL A 90 -0.62 7.13 13.42
N ILE A 91 0.45 7.81 12.99
CA ILE A 91 0.98 8.98 13.70
C ILE A 91 -0.08 10.10 13.77
N LEU A 92 -0.73 10.42 12.64
CA LEU A 92 -1.77 11.43 12.59
C LEU A 92 -2.97 11.08 13.46
N TYR A 93 -3.35 9.80 13.53
CA TYR A 93 -4.43 9.34 14.41
C TYR A 93 -4.13 9.68 15.88
N PHE A 94 -2.91 9.43 16.36
CA PHE A 94 -2.54 9.77 17.73
C PHE A 94 -2.39 11.27 17.99
N VAL A 95 -2.01 12.06 16.97
CA VAL A 95 -1.87 13.52 17.08
C VAL A 95 -3.22 14.24 17.04
N THR A 96 -4.21 13.66 16.37
CA THR A 96 -5.55 14.24 16.21
C THR A 96 -6.57 13.75 17.24
N LEU A 97 -6.17 12.78 18.07
CA LEU A 97 -6.93 12.28 19.23
C LEU A 97 -6.86 13.28 20.40
#